data_AF-A0A7C5N306-F1
#
_entry.id   AF-A0A7C5N306-F1
#
_cell.length_a   1.000
_cell.length_b   1.000
_cell.length_c   1.000
_cell.angle_alpha   90.00
_cell.angle_beta   90.00
_cell.angle_gamma   90.00
#
_symmetry.space_group_name_H-M   'P 1'
#
loop_
_entity.id
_entity.type
_entity.pdbx_description
1 polymer ?
#
loop_
_entity_poly.entity_id
_entity_poly.type
_entity_poly.pdbx_seq_one_letter_code
_entity_poly.pdbx_strand_id
1 'polypeptide(L)'
;MPNFAPKIFSLLAFGAITAAMLPSCVENNSSIFIHSVDFLAPGECGCTGDPEDEALLTGTLDIRQRPGPYIAAVRIGNQMIRSADDARLRVETSHVTFYEAEVEVFDQGGGVVTSFSQPITSFAFAGNSTNPGFGCTFLTLIDAPSVANIATPQTVVARIKVFGETLGGNDVETGVFDFPIQVCDGCIGCIEPDPMDCDGEIPTEAAACNVGQDYAADCRCVPSSDPANPGGNASINCPGFVQACR
;
A
#
# COMPACT_ATOMS: atom_id res chain seq x y z
N MET A 1 57.00 -67.42 -31.38
CA MET A 1 55.54 -67.67 -31.36
C MET A 1 55.01 -67.31 -29.96
N PRO A 2 53.74 -66.91 -29.82
CA PRO A 2 53.38 -65.78 -28.93
C PRO A 2 52.64 -66.22 -27.63
N ASN A 3 52.07 -65.39 -26.73
CA ASN A 3 51.54 -64.00 -26.78
C ASN A 3 51.62 -63.30 -25.38
N PHE A 4 51.35 -61.98 -25.33
CA PHE A 4 50.70 -61.12 -24.28
C PHE A 4 50.31 -61.68 -22.88
N ALA A 5 50.14 -60.90 -21.79
CA ALA A 5 50.50 -59.51 -21.40
C ALA A 5 50.23 -59.31 -19.86
N PRO A 6 49.74 -58.19 -19.26
CA PRO A 6 50.49 -57.55 -18.15
C PRO A 6 49.76 -57.28 -16.82
N LYS A 7 50.55 -56.85 -15.82
CA LYS A 7 50.30 -55.95 -14.65
C LYS A 7 48.86 -55.72 -14.15
N ILE A 8 48.70 -55.75 -12.81
CA ILE A 8 47.75 -54.89 -12.08
C ILE A 8 48.50 -54.12 -10.98
N PHE A 9 48.24 -52.80 -10.91
CA PHE A 9 48.80 -51.86 -9.95
C PHE A 9 47.70 -51.51 -8.93
N SER A 10 48.00 -51.53 -7.62
CA SER A 10 47.04 -51.13 -6.58
C SER A 10 47.32 -49.69 -6.15
N LEU A 11 46.30 -48.83 -6.19
CA LEU A 11 46.37 -47.46 -5.69
C LEU A 11 45.13 -47.17 -4.84
N LEU A 12 45.32 -47.01 -3.53
CA LEU A 12 44.28 -46.57 -2.60
C LEU A 12 44.18 -45.04 -2.63
N ALA A 13 42.99 -44.51 -2.91
CA ALA A 13 42.69 -43.08 -2.83
C ALA A 13 41.53 -42.86 -1.84
N PHE A 14 41.83 -42.28 -0.68
CA PHE A 14 40.81 -41.77 0.24
C PHE A 14 40.40 -40.36 -0.21
N GLY A 15 39.23 -40.25 -0.84
CA GLY A 15 38.62 -38.97 -1.18
C GLY A 15 37.80 -38.41 -0.02
N ALA A 16 38.21 -37.29 0.56
CA ALA A 16 37.39 -36.55 1.51
C ALA A 16 36.31 -35.75 0.74
N ILE A 17 35.04 -36.07 0.96
CA ILE A 17 33.91 -35.36 0.37
C ILE A 17 33.59 -34.15 1.24
N THR A 18 34.04 -32.98 0.83
CA THR A 18 33.63 -31.70 1.42
C THR A 18 32.17 -31.42 1.04
N ALA A 19 31.25 -31.64 1.98
CA ALA A 19 29.85 -31.27 1.79
C ALA A 19 29.73 -29.74 1.76
N ALA A 20 29.54 -29.17 0.57
CA ALA A 20 29.22 -27.76 0.42
C ALA A 20 27.81 -27.52 0.99
N MET A 21 27.73 -26.83 2.12
CA MET A 21 26.47 -26.26 2.61
C MET A 21 26.09 -25.09 1.70
N LEU A 22 25.44 -25.41 0.58
CA LEU A 22 24.72 -24.42 -0.19
C LEU A 22 23.56 -23.89 0.67
N PRO A 23 23.29 -22.58 0.70
CA PRO A 23 22.10 -22.06 1.33
C PRO A 23 20.89 -22.66 0.63
N SER A 24 20.06 -23.40 1.36
CA SER A 24 18.76 -23.83 0.86
C SER A 24 17.91 -22.58 0.65
N CYS A 25 17.65 -22.23 -0.61
CA CYS A 25 16.67 -21.21 -0.94
C CYS A 25 15.32 -21.65 -0.35
N VAL A 26 14.89 -20.99 0.72
CA VAL A 26 13.51 -21.13 1.20
C VAL A 26 12.65 -20.39 0.18
N GLU A 27 12.01 -21.13 -0.71
CA GLU A 27 11.03 -20.59 -1.64
C GLU A 27 9.84 -20.06 -0.84
N ASN A 28 9.83 -18.75 -0.60
CA ASN A 28 8.69 -18.08 0.00
C ASN A 28 7.56 -17.97 -1.04
N ASN A 29 6.82 -19.07 -1.20
CA ASN A 29 5.61 -19.15 -2.01
C ASN A 29 4.45 -18.44 -1.30
N SER A 30 4.59 -17.13 -1.05
CA SER A 30 3.50 -16.35 -0.46
C SER A 30 2.35 -16.24 -1.45
N SER A 31 1.19 -16.76 -1.05
CA SER A 31 -0.07 -16.64 -1.78
C SER A 31 -0.72 -15.26 -1.65
N ILE A 32 -0.17 -14.37 -0.82
CA ILE A 32 -0.70 -13.03 -0.57
C ILE A 32 0.25 -11.93 -1.04
N PHE A 33 -0.32 -10.88 -1.63
CA PHE A 33 0.44 -9.77 -2.19
C PHE A 33 -0.38 -8.49 -2.16
N ILE A 34 0.30 -7.34 -2.08
CA ILE A 34 -0.33 -6.04 -2.32
C ILE A 34 -0.39 -5.86 -3.84
N HIS A 35 -1.57 -5.55 -4.37
CA HIS A 35 -1.81 -5.40 -5.80
C HIS A 35 -1.68 -3.93 -6.24
N SER A 36 -2.38 -3.04 -5.53
CA SER A 36 -2.52 -1.62 -5.87
C SER A 36 -2.77 -0.78 -4.63
N VAL A 37 -2.48 0.52 -4.74
CA VAL A 37 -3.22 1.53 -4.01
C VAL A 37 -4.39 1.94 -4.90
N ASP A 38 -5.59 1.98 -4.35
CA ASP A 38 -6.81 2.25 -5.09
C ASP A 38 -7.16 3.74 -4.98
N PHE A 39 -7.59 4.33 -6.10
CA PHE A 39 -8.10 5.69 -6.15
C PHE A 39 -9.47 5.74 -5.47
N LEU A 40 -9.67 6.73 -4.61
CA LEU A 40 -10.94 7.00 -3.95
C LEU A 40 -11.51 8.26 -4.57
N ALA A 41 -12.69 8.17 -5.19
CA ALA A 41 -13.33 9.33 -5.77
C ALA A 41 -13.75 10.34 -4.68
N PRO A 42 -13.98 11.62 -5.03
CA PRO A 42 -14.57 12.59 -4.09
C PRO A 42 -15.84 12.06 -3.44
N GLY A 43 -15.88 12.11 -2.11
CA GLY A 43 -17.00 11.59 -1.29
C GLY A 43 -16.94 10.08 -0.99
N GLU A 44 -16.02 9.34 -1.60
CA GLU A 44 -15.80 7.94 -1.25
C GLU A 44 -14.93 7.82 0.02
N CYS A 45 -15.45 7.07 0.98
CA CYS A 45 -14.88 6.88 2.33
C CYS A 45 -14.74 5.38 2.69
N GLY A 46 -14.96 4.51 1.73
CA GLY A 46 -14.82 3.06 1.85
C GLY A 46 -14.04 2.53 0.64
N CYS A 47 -13.53 1.32 0.75
CA CYS A 47 -12.98 0.59 -0.39
C CYS A 47 -13.50 -0.84 -0.37
N THR A 48 -13.79 -1.36 -1.56
CA THR A 48 -14.40 -2.67 -1.83
C THR A 48 -13.33 -3.72 -2.11
N GLY A 49 -12.21 -3.31 -2.72
CA GLY A 49 -11.22 -4.20 -3.30
C GLY A 49 -11.72 -4.85 -4.59
N ASP A 50 -12.56 -4.16 -5.37
CA ASP A 50 -12.98 -4.67 -6.67
C ASP A 50 -11.78 -4.63 -7.63
N PRO A 51 -11.44 -5.71 -8.35
CA PRO A 51 -10.37 -5.66 -9.35
C PRO A 51 -10.56 -4.54 -10.40
N GLU A 52 -11.78 -4.06 -10.62
CA GLU A 52 -12.09 -2.98 -11.58
C GLU A 52 -11.91 -1.54 -11.02
N ASP A 53 -11.76 -1.32 -9.70
CA ASP A 53 -11.53 0.06 -9.18
C ASP A 53 -10.18 0.60 -9.68
N GLU A 54 -10.13 1.90 -9.99
CA GLU A 54 -8.94 2.56 -10.54
C GLU A 54 -7.74 2.52 -9.58
N ALA A 55 -6.54 2.22 -10.10
CA ALA A 55 -5.32 2.11 -9.30
C ALA A 55 -4.45 3.36 -9.42
N LEU A 56 -4.02 3.91 -8.27
CA LEU A 56 -3.00 4.95 -8.21
C LEU A 56 -1.62 4.37 -8.48
N LEU A 57 -0.88 5.00 -9.39
CA LEU A 57 0.55 4.73 -9.64
C LEU A 57 1.49 5.56 -8.75
N THR A 58 0.98 6.68 -8.23
CA THR A 58 1.67 7.59 -7.31
C THR A 58 0.61 8.33 -6.50
N GLY A 59 0.91 8.59 -5.24
CA GLY A 59 0.13 9.48 -4.40
C GLY A 59 0.60 10.93 -4.52
N THR A 60 -0.24 11.87 -4.07
CA THR A 60 0.08 13.29 -3.87
C THR A 60 -0.51 13.76 -2.54
N LEU A 61 0.29 14.42 -1.70
CA LEU A 61 -0.12 15.04 -0.44
C LEU A 61 0.13 16.55 -0.50
N ASP A 62 -0.93 17.35 -0.43
CA ASP A 62 -0.84 18.81 -0.37
C ASP A 62 -0.96 19.32 1.07
N ILE A 63 0.19 19.71 1.64
CA ILE A 63 0.28 20.17 3.03
C ILE A 63 -0.40 21.52 3.26
N ARG A 64 -0.73 22.27 2.20
CA ARG A 64 -1.47 23.54 2.30
C ARG A 64 -2.96 23.29 2.53
N GLN A 65 -3.53 22.33 1.81
CA GLN A 65 -4.93 21.95 1.97
C GLN A 65 -5.14 21.16 3.26
N ARG A 66 -4.23 20.22 3.56
CA ARG A 66 -4.29 19.38 4.77
C ARG A 66 -2.89 19.03 5.28
N PRO A 67 -2.38 19.74 6.31
CA PRO A 67 -1.20 19.29 7.04
C PRO A 67 -1.59 18.11 7.96
N GLY A 68 -1.70 16.93 7.36
CA GLY A 68 -2.21 15.71 8.00
C GLY A 68 -1.68 14.44 7.32
N PRO A 69 -2.10 13.25 7.80
CA PRO A 69 -1.53 12.00 7.33
C PRO A 69 -1.95 11.68 5.89
N TYR A 70 -1.10 11.01 5.12
CA TYR A 70 -1.50 10.39 3.85
C TYR A 70 -2.11 9.02 4.12
N ILE A 71 -3.33 8.77 3.65
CA ILE A 71 -4.12 7.56 3.93
C ILE A 71 -4.51 6.91 2.60
N ALA A 72 -3.95 5.73 2.35
CA ALA A 72 -4.19 4.95 1.14
C ALA A 72 -5.24 3.85 1.38
N ALA A 73 -6.13 3.64 0.40
CA ALA A 73 -6.84 2.38 0.26
C ALA A 73 -5.90 1.37 -0.44
N VAL A 74 -5.53 0.29 0.24
CA VAL A 74 -4.56 -0.69 -0.25
C VAL A 74 -5.27 -2.00 -0.56
N ARG A 75 -5.22 -2.42 -1.82
CA ARG A 75 -5.81 -3.68 -2.30
C ARG A 75 -4.83 -4.83 -2.10
N ILE A 76 -5.28 -5.85 -1.38
CA ILE A 76 -4.48 -7.03 -1.05
C ILE A 76 -5.12 -8.24 -1.72
N GLY A 77 -4.35 -8.90 -2.59
CA GLY A 77 -4.73 -10.13 -3.28
C GLY A 77 -4.34 -11.38 -2.50
N ASN A 78 -5.19 -12.40 -2.57
CA ASN A 78 -4.95 -13.76 -2.10
C ASN A 78 -5.22 -14.74 -3.25
N GLN A 79 -4.20 -15.42 -3.74
CA GLN A 79 -4.25 -16.31 -4.89
C GLN A 79 -3.72 -17.70 -4.53
N MET A 80 -4.51 -18.74 -4.79
CA MET A 80 -4.05 -20.12 -4.60
C MET A 80 -2.90 -20.48 -5.55
N ILE A 81 -1.68 -20.54 -5.00
CA ILE A 81 -0.51 -21.15 -5.66
C ILE A 81 -0.62 -22.67 -5.53
N ARG A 82 -0.40 -23.40 -6.63
CA ARG A 82 -0.33 -24.88 -6.57
C ARG A 82 1.01 -25.30 -5.97
N SER A 83 0.99 -25.79 -4.74
CA SER A 83 2.13 -26.53 -4.19
C SER A 83 2.37 -27.81 -5.00
N ALA A 84 3.64 -28.13 -5.30
CA ALA A 84 4.03 -29.21 -6.20
C ALA A 84 4.01 -30.62 -5.56
N ASP A 85 3.58 -30.75 -4.31
CA ASP A 85 3.42 -32.06 -3.63
C ASP A 85 2.02 -32.63 -3.87
N ASP A 86 1.85 -33.31 -5.01
CA ASP A 86 0.61 -34.02 -5.39
C ASP A 86 0.14 -35.03 -4.32
N ALA A 87 1.03 -35.51 -3.44
CA ALA A 87 0.67 -36.44 -2.36
C ALA A 87 0.09 -35.74 -1.12
N ARG A 88 0.19 -34.41 -1.03
CA ARG A 88 -0.31 -33.58 0.07
C ARG A 88 -1.06 -32.33 -0.40
N LEU A 89 -1.82 -32.46 -1.49
CA LEU A 89 -2.80 -31.45 -1.92
C LEU A 89 -3.96 -31.29 -0.92
N ARG A 90 -3.68 -30.66 0.23
CA ARG A 90 -4.70 -29.86 0.92
C ARG A 90 -4.83 -28.56 0.15
N VAL A 91 -6.00 -28.38 -0.47
CA VAL A 91 -6.42 -27.07 -0.94
C VAL A 91 -6.73 -26.26 0.32
N GLU A 92 -5.76 -25.51 0.82
CA GLU A 92 -5.99 -24.51 1.84
C GLU A 92 -6.82 -23.39 1.21
N THR A 93 -8.16 -23.56 1.19
CA THR A 93 -9.15 -22.53 0.88
C THR A 93 -9.19 -21.49 2.00
N SER A 94 -8.03 -20.94 2.31
CA SER A 94 -7.80 -20.06 3.43
C SER A 94 -8.19 -18.64 3.03
N HIS A 95 -9.39 -18.27 3.47
CA HIS A 95 -9.64 -16.92 3.92
C HIS A 95 -8.47 -16.47 4.81
N VAL A 96 -7.87 -15.31 4.48
CA VAL A 96 -6.80 -14.69 5.26
C VAL A 96 -7.37 -13.44 5.91
N THR A 97 -7.20 -13.33 7.22
CA THR A 97 -7.52 -12.12 8.00
C THR A 97 -6.23 -11.35 8.24
N PHE A 98 -6.17 -10.09 7.83
CA PHE A 98 -5.02 -9.22 8.05
C PHE A 98 -5.19 -8.44 9.36
N TYR A 99 -4.14 -8.41 10.17
CA TYR A 99 -4.16 -7.84 11.53
C TYR A 99 -3.12 -6.73 11.76
N GLU A 100 -2.05 -6.67 10.97
CA GLU A 100 -1.00 -5.65 11.09
C GLU A 100 -0.42 -5.26 9.73
N ALA A 101 -0.01 -4.00 9.60
CA ALA A 101 0.79 -3.52 8.48
C ALA A 101 2.01 -2.73 9.00
N GLU A 102 3.19 -3.07 8.49
CA GLU A 102 4.41 -2.29 8.65
C GLU A 102 4.52 -1.27 7.50
N VAL A 103 4.89 -0.04 7.85
CA VAL A 103 5.15 1.05 6.90
C VAL A 103 6.51 1.66 7.22
N GLU A 104 7.36 1.77 6.20
CA GLU A 104 8.62 2.53 6.23
C GLU A 104 8.57 3.63 5.16
N VAL A 105 8.90 4.87 5.49
CA VAL A 105 8.91 5.98 4.54
C VAL A 105 10.34 6.41 4.26
N PHE A 106 10.73 6.40 2.99
CA PHE A 106 12.05 6.78 2.51
C PHE A 106 12.04 8.12 1.77
N ASP A 107 13.07 8.94 1.98
CA ASP A 107 13.35 10.12 1.17
C ASP A 107 14.01 9.76 -0.17
N GLN A 108 14.18 10.75 -1.07
CA GLN A 108 14.83 10.53 -2.38
C GLN A 108 16.31 10.12 -2.31
N GLY A 109 16.97 10.34 -1.17
CA GLY A 109 18.34 9.89 -0.88
C GLY A 109 18.40 8.48 -0.29
N GLY A 110 17.25 7.84 -0.02
CA GLY A 110 17.17 6.56 0.67
C GLY A 110 17.29 6.65 2.20
N GLY A 111 17.23 7.85 2.77
CA GLY A 111 17.12 8.06 4.22
C GLY A 111 15.74 7.68 4.72
N VAL A 112 15.65 7.08 5.92
CA VAL A 112 14.37 6.77 6.56
C VAL A 112 13.81 8.03 7.21
N VAL A 113 12.63 8.46 6.78
CA VAL A 113 11.86 9.56 7.37
C VAL A 113 11.12 9.08 8.62
N THR A 114 10.44 7.94 8.51
CA THR A 114 9.67 7.32 9.60
C THR A 114 9.49 5.82 9.34
N SER A 115 9.20 5.06 10.40
CA SER A 115 8.87 3.65 10.36
C SER A 115 7.91 3.33 11.51
N PHE A 116 6.81 2.64 11.23
CA PHE A 116 5.81 2.27 12.22
C PHE A 116 4.98 1.05 11.78
N SER A 117 4.49 0.29 12.75
CA SER A 117 3.46 -0.73 12.55
C SER A 117 2.10 -0.16 12.96
N GLN A 118 1.05 -0.49 12.21
CA GLN A 118 -0.33 -0.14 12.54
C GLN A 118 -1.23 -1.39 12.54
N PRO A 119 -2.14 -1.53 13.53
CA PRO A 119 -3.12 -2.60 13.51
C PRO A 119 -4.13 -2.32 12.39
N ILE A 120 -4.51 -3.38 11.68
CA ILE A 120 -5.53 -3.32 10.64
C ILE A 120 -6.62 -4.36 10.88
N THR A 121 -7.74 -4.23 10.17
CA THR A 121 -8.81 -5.23 10.20
C THR A 121 -9.39 -5.31 8.80
N SER A 122 -8.91 -6.28 8.05
CA SER A 122 -9.38 -6.59 6.70
C SER A 122 -9.19 -8.08 6.43
N PHE A 123 -9.69 -8.56 5.30
CA PHE A 123 -9.53 -9.93 4.87
C PHE A 123 -9.54 -10.03 3.35
N ALA A 124 -8.91 -11.07 2.82
CA ALA A 124 -9.01 -11.45 1.41
C ALA A 124 -9.50 -12.90 1.29
N PHE A 125 -10.56 -13.11 0.51
CA PHE A 125 -11.01 -14.44 0.13
C PHE A 125 -9.97 -15.13 -0.75
N ALA A 126 -9.88 -16.46 -0.68
CA ALA A 126 -8.99 -17.22 -1.55
C ALA A 126 -9.47 -17.18 -3.01
N GLY A 127 -8.65 -16.59 -3.88
CA GLY A 127 -8.84 -16.63 -5.33
C GLY A 127 -8.49 -17.98 -5.94
N ASN A 128 -8.89 -18.19 -7.19
CA ASN A 128 -8.45 -19.33 -7.98
C ASN A 128 -7.06 -19.08 -8.60
N SER A 129 -6.46 -20.09 -9.24
CA SER A 129 -5.11 -19.99 -9.80
C SER A 129 -4.92 -18.94 -10.91
N THR A 130 -6.01 -18.38 -11.45
CA THR A 130 -6.01 -17.38 -12.54
C THR A 130 -6.70 -16.06 -12.19
N ASN A 131 -7.45 -16.01 -11.08
CA ASN A 131 -8.12 -14.80 -10.59
C ASN A 131 -7.99 -14.75 -9.06
N PRO A 132 -7.20 -13.80 -8.50
CA PRO A 132 -7.08 -13.60 -7.06
C PRO A 132 -8.44 -13.24 -6.45
N GLY A 133 -8.60 -13.54 -5.16
CA GLY A 133 -9.63 -12.91 -4.35
C GLY A 133 -8.98 -11.70 -3.70
N PHE A 134 -9.66 -10.56 -3.75
CA PHE A 134 -9.14 -9.31 -3.23
C PHE A 134 -9.87 -8.92 -1.95
N GLY A 135 -9.16 -8.19 -1.11
CA GLY A 135 -9.70 -7.36 -0.05
C GLY A 135 -9.06 -5.99 -0.11
N CYS A 136 -9.63 -5.01 0.61
CA CYS A 136 -9.03 -3.69 0.76
C CYS A 136 -8.92 -3.30 2.23
N THR A 137 -7.90 -2.51 2.57
CA THR A 137 -7.71 -1.93 3.89
C THR A 137 -7.19 -0.50 3.78
N PHE A 138 -7.54 0.36 4.73
CA PHE A 138 -6.97 1.70 4.82
C PHE A 138 -5.67 1.67 5.62
N LEU A 139 -4.58 2.17 5.03
CA LEU A 139 -3.29 2.33 5.69
C LEU A 139 -2.92 3.81 5.77
N THR A 140 -2.47 4.25 6.94
CA THR A 140 -1.69 5.50 7.04
C THR A 140 -0.31 5.21 6.46
N LEU A 141 0.07 5.83 5.35
CA LEU A 141 1.39 5.67 4.74
C LEU A 141 2.39 6.74 5.17
N ILE A 142 1.90 7.92 5.57
CA ILE A 142 2.70 8.97 6.20
C ILE A 142 1.88 9.47 7.38
N ASP A 143 2.42 9.35 8.60
CA ASP A 143 1.76 9.88 9.80
C ASP A 143 1.91 11.42 9.90
N ALA A 144 0.94 12.08 10.54
CA ALA A 144 0.90 13.55 10.57
C ALA A 144 2.15 14.22 11.19
N PRO A 145 2.75 13.70 12.30
CA PRO A 145 4.05 14.17 12.77
C PRO A 145 5.17 14.09 11.72
N SER A 146 5.24 13.00 10.96
CA SER A 146 6.30 12.79 9.97
C SER A 146 6.22 13.70 8.75
N VAL A 147 5.03 14.19 8.39
CA VAL A 147 4.86 15.18 7.30
C VAL A 147 5.72 16.43 7.53
N ALA A 148 5.88 16.86 8.78
CA ALA A 148 6.71 18.02 9.12
C ALA A 148 8.23 17.79 8.95
N ASN A 149 8.66 16.53 8.80
CA ASN A 149 10.06 16.15 8.58
C ASN A 149 10.40 15.94 7.09
N ILE A 150 9.41 15.95 6.21
CA ILE A 150 9.59 15.80 4.76
C ILE A 150 9.81 17.20 4.17
N ALA A 151 10.86 17.39 3.37
CA ALA A 151 11.05 18.66 2.67
C ALA A 151 9.96 18.86 1.62
N THR A 152 9.53 20.09 1.37
CA THR A 152 8.55 20.41 0.32
C THR A 152 9.14 21.34 -0.74
N PRO A 153 8.97 21.03 -2.05
CA PRO A 153 8.39 19.80 -2.61
C PRO A 153 9.40 18.63 -2.61
N GLN A 154 8.93 17.41 -2.32
CA GLN A 154 9.75 16.20 -2.39
C GLN A 154 8.87 14.96 -2.63
N THR A 155 9.37 13.99 -3.39
CA THR A 155 8.78 12.65 -3.45
C THR A 155 9.34 11.79 -2.32
N VAL A 156 8.49 11.03 -1.63
CA VAL A 156 8.90 9.96 -0.72
C VAL A 156 8.42 8.62 -1.25
N VAL A 157 8.99 7.52 -0.77
CA VAL A 157 8.52 6.16 -1.06
C VAL A 157 8.01 5.54 0.23
N ALA A 158 6.71 5.27 0.29
CA ALA A 158 6.11 4.48 1.35
C ALA A 158 6.23 3.00 0.99
N ARG A 159 7.08 2.29 1.73
CA ARG A 159 7.25 0.85 1.69
C ARG A 159 6.25 0.20 2.63
N ILE A 160 5.50 -0.77 2.13
CA ILE A 160 4.40 -1.41 2.82
C ILE A 160 4.66 -2.92 2.89
N LYS A 161 4.39 -3.52 4.05
CA LYS A 161 4.29 -4.97 4.24
C LYS A 161 3.09 -5.28 5.13
N VAL A 162 2.28 -6.27 4.76
CA VAL A 162 1.06 -6.65 5.49
C VAL A 162 1.18 -8.06 6.04
N PHE A 163 0.69 -8.23 7.26
CA PHE A 163 0.69 -9.47 8.03
C PHE A 163 -0.74 -9.91 8.32
N GLY A 164 -0.95 -11.23 8.27
CA GLY A 164 -2.24 -11.83 8.52
C GLY A 164 -2.14 -13.29 8.94
N GLU A 165 -3.29 -13.86 9.26
CA GLU A 165 -3.44 -15.25 9.68
C GLU A 165 -4.40 -15.96 8.71
N THR A 166 -4.01 -17.16 8.27
CA THR A 166 -4.90 -18.06 7.53
C THR A 166 -5.96 -18.65 8.45
N LEU A 167 -7.12 -19.05 7.91
CA LEU A 167 -8.15 -19.81 8.66
C LEU A 167 -7.60 -21.07 9.38
N GLY A 168 -6.47 -21.62 8.92
CA GLY A 168 -5.77 -22.75 9.55
C GLY A 168 -4.87 -22.40 10.74
N GLY A 169 -4.76 -21.12 11.10
CA GLY A 169 -3.91 -20.64 12.20
C GLY A 169 -2.42 -20.51 11.86
N ASN A 170 -2.09 -20.35 10.58
CA ASN A 170 -0.71 -20.09 10.13
C ASN A 170 -0.56 -18.61 9.76
N ASP A 171 0.48 -17.98 10.27
CA ASP A 171 0.91 -16.63 9.88
C ASP A 171 1.29 -16.57 8.40
N VAL A 172 0.95 -15.46 7.76
CA VAL A 172 1.29 -15.13 6.38
C VAL A 172 1.70 -13.66 6.26
N GLU A 173 2.66 -13.38 5.39
CA GLU A 173 3.14 -12.04 5.10
C GLU A 173 3.13 -11.77 3.58
N THR A 174 2.84 -10.53 3.19
CA THR A 174 2.97 -10.10 1.80
C THR A 174 4.44 -9.92 1.44
N GLY A 175 4.72 -9.92 0.13
CA GLY A 175 5.90 -9.23 -0.39
C GLY A 175 5.90 -7.74 -0.03
N VAL A 176 7.06 -7.11 -0.18
CA VAL A 176 7.25 -5.67 0.01
C VAL A 176 6.65 -4.92 -1.19
N PHE A 177 5.87 -3.87 -0.92
CA PHE A 177 5.29 -3.00 -1.95
C PHE A 177 5.72 -1.55 -1.73
N ASP A 178 6.34 -0.93 -2.73
CA ASP A 178 6.86 0.44 -2.67
C ASP A 178 5.94 1.38 -3.45
N PHE A 179 5.32 2.35 -2.75
CA PHE A 179 4.40 3.34 -3.32
C PHE A 179 5.00 4.75 -3.26
N PRO A 180 5.22 5.44 -4.39
CA PRO A 180 5.72 6.81 -4.40
C PRO A 180 4.60 7.80 -4.02
N ILE A 181 4.92 8.79 -3.18
CA ILE A 181 4.01 9.87 -2.77
C ILE A 181 4.71 11.21 -2.97
N GLN A 182 4.12 12.11 -3.75
CA GLN A 182 4.60 13.46 -3.94
C GLN A 182 4.07 14.38 -2.84
N VAL A 183 4.93 14.84 -1.93
CA VAL A 183 4.57 15.83 -0.90
C VAL A 183 4.83 17.23 -1.45
N CYS A 184 3.85 18.13 -1.35
CA CYS A 184 3.88 19.46 -1.96
C CYS A 184 3.13 20.50 -1.11
N ASP A 185 3.33 21.78 -1.43
CA ASP A 185 2.63 22.92 -0.83
C ASP A 185 1.86 23.66 -1.95
N GLY A 186 0.56 23.40 -2.08
CA GLY A 186 -0.32 24.00 -3.08
C GLY A 186 -0.16 23.47 -4.50
N CYS A 187 0.09 22.16 -4.67
CA CYS A 187 0.08 21.51 -5.98
C CYS A 187 -1.26 20.85 -6.34
N ILE A 188 -2.12 20.59 -5.36
CA ILE A 188 -3.51 20.20 -5.58
C ILE A 188 -4.34 21.49 -5.62
N GLY A 189 -5.08 21.68 -6.71
CA GLY A 189 -6.05 22.78 -6.83
C GLY A 189 -7.30 22.52 -5.97
N CYS A 190 -8.20 23.49 -5.91
CA CYS A 190 -9.57 23.24 -5.46
C CYS A 190 -10.54 23.49 -6.61
N ILE A 191 -11.71 22.85 -6.54
CA ILE A 191 -12.79 23.02 -7.51
C ILE A 191 -13.64 24.20 -7.04
N GLU A 192 -13.68 25.28 -7.82
CA GLU A 192 -14.56 26.42 -7.53
C GLU A 192 -16.02 25.98 -7.69
N PRO A 193 -16.92 26.25 -6.72
CA PRO A 193 -18.33 25.97 -6.87
C PRO A 193 -18.95 26.87 -7.95
N ASP A 194 -20.10 26.46 -8.51
CA ASP A 194 -20.85 27.31 -9.42
C ASP A 194 -21.23 28.63 -8.70
N PRO A 195 -21.00 29.82 -9.27
CA PRO A 195 -21.39 31.10 -8.68
C PRO A 195 -22.89 31.21 -8.32
N MET A 196 -23.75 30.37 -8.90
CA MET A 196 -25.18 30.30 -8.59
C MET A 196 -25.50 29.38 -7.38
N ASP A 197 -24.54 28.57 -6.92
CA ASP A 197 -24.69 27.57 -5.85
C ASP A 197 -23.87 27.90 -4.57
N CYS A 198 -23.48 29.17 -4.43
CA CYS A 198 -22.69 29.68 -3.31
C CYS A 198 -23.32 29.52 -1.91
N ASP A 199 -24.66 29.43 -1.86
CA ASP A 199 -25.45 29.20 -0.65
C ASP A 199 -26.04 27.78 -0.58
N GLY A 200 -25.72 26.94 -1.57
CA GLY A 200 -26.18 25.55 -1.64
C GLY A 200 -25.57 24.66 -0.57
N GLU A 201 -26.23 23.53 -0.31
CA GLU A 201 -25.60 22.45 0.46
C GLU A 201 -24.36 21.98 -0.31
N ILE A 202 -23.19 21.98 0.35
CA ILE A 202 -21.99 21.33 -0.20
C ILE A 202 -22.40 19.89 -0.55
N PRO A 203 -22.28 19.44 -1.82
CA PRO A 203 -22.68 18.10 -2.20
C PRO A 203 -22.02 17.07 -1.28
N THR A 204 -22.73 16.00 -0.91
CA THR A 204 -22.12 14.93 -0.10
C THR A 204 -20.92 14.29 -0.80
N GLU A 205 -20.87 14.36 -2.13
CA GLU A 205 -19.73 13.97 -2.98
C GLU A 205 -18.53 14.93 -2.87
N ALA A 206 -18.74 16.17 -2.42
CA ALA A 206 -17.66 17.13 -2.11
C ALA A 206 -17.13 17.00 -0.67
N ALA A 207 -17.78 16.22 0.20
CA ALA A 207 -17.28 15.88 1.53
C ALA A 207 -16.17 14.81 1.47
N ALA A 208 -15.04 15.20 0.90
CA ALA A 208 -13.88 14.35 0.69
C ALA A 208 -13.31 13.80 2.02
N CYS A 209 -13.27 12.47 2.19
CA CYS A 209 -12.60 11.86 3.33
C CYS A 209 -11.08 12.18 3.38
N ASN A 210 -10.49 12.37 2.20
CA ASN A 210 -9.07 12.65 2.01
C ASN A 210 -8.81 14.02 1.35
N VAL A 211 -9.43 15.11 1.83
CA VAL A 211 -9.09 16.50 1.39
C VAL A 211 -7.57 16.69 1.35
N GLY A 212 -7.04 17.28 0.28
CA GLY A 212 -5.61 17.51 0.11
C GLY A 212 -4.80 16.27 -0.28
N GLN A 213 -5.44 15.19 -0.74
CA GLN A 213 -4.77 14.00 -1.29
C GLN A 213 -5.37 13.63 -2.63
N ASP A 214 -4.50 13.36 -3.61
CA ASP A 214 -4.77 12.78 -4.94
C ASP A 214 -5.76 13.48 -5.88
N TYR A 215 -6.74 14.23 -5.38
CA TYR A 215 -7.74 14.95 -6.14
C TYR A 215 -8.05 16.33 -5.54
N ALA A 216 -8.60 17.22 -6.37
CA ALA A 216 -9.03 18.55 -5.95
C ALA A 216 -10.35 18.47 -5.15
N ALA A 217 -10.35 18.99 -3.92
CA ALA A 217 -11.57 19.17 -3.13
C ALA A 217 -12.33 20.44 -3.53
N ASP A 218 -13.60 20.57 -3.14
CA ASP A 218 -14.36 21.83 -3.27
C ASP A 218 -13.65 22.97 -2.52
N CYS A 219 -13.52 24.14 -3.15
CA CYS A 219 -12.86 25.31 -2.56
C CYS A 219 -13.51 25.79 -1.24
N ARG A 220 -14.75 25.39 -0.93
CA ARG A 220 -15.43 25.63 0.35
C ARG A 220 -14.93 24.72 1.48
N CYS A 221 -14.32 23.57 1.17
CA CYS A 221 -13.79 22.60 2.14
C CYS A 221 -12.26 22.73 2.37
N VAL A 222 -11.57 23.69 1.74
CA VAL A 222 -10.14 23.94 1.96
C VAL A 222 -9.88 25.23 2.75
N PRO A 223 -8.78 25.34 3.52
CA PRO A 223 -8.41 26.58 4.18
C PRO A 223 -8.20 27.71 3.17
N SER A 224 -8.76 28.89 3.44
CA SER A 224 -8.59 30.05 2.57
C SER A 224 -7.14 30.54 2.58
N SER A 225 -6.46 30.49 1.42
CA SER A 225 -5.10 31.02 1.25
C SER A 225 -5.03 32.55 1.14
N ASP A 226 -6.18 33.24 1.17
CA ASP A 226 -6.29 34.70 1.11
C ASP A 226 -6.11 35.33 2.51
N PRO A 227 -4.98 36.02 2.80
CA PRO A 227 -4.76 36.65 4.09
C PRO A 227 -5.71 37.83 4.35
N ALA A 228 -6.46 38.31 3.35
CA ALA A 228 -7.50 39.32 3.53
C ALA A 228 -8.83 38.74 4.03
N ASN A 229 -9.02 37.42 3.98
CA ASN A 229 -10.21 36.74 4.51
C ASN A 229 -9.84 35.59 5.46
N PRO A 230 -9.49 35.89 6.73
CA PRO A 230 -9.11 34.88 7.73
C PRO A 230 -10.29 34.00 8.22
N GLY A 231 -11.45 34.01 7.54
CA GLY A 231 -12.66 33.27 7.91
C GLY A 231 -12.64 31.78 7.57
N GLY A 232 -11.72 31.30 6.72
CA GLY A 232 -11.57 29.89 6.36
C GLY A 232 -10.98 29.05 7.49
N ASN A 233 -11.77 28.85 8.55
CA ASN A 233 -11.34 28.17 9.76
C ASN A 233 -11.17 26.66 9.50
N ALA A 234 -9.92 26.21 9.40
CA ALA A 234 -9.48 24.86 9.01
C ALA A 234 -9.82 23.72 10.01
N SER A 235 -10.92 23.85 10.75
CA SER A 235 -11.33 22.94 11.83
C SER A 235 -12.80 22.50 11.74
N ILE A 236 -13.50 22.85 10.66
CA ILE A 236 -14.93 22.63 10.50
C ILE A 236 -15.18 21.51 9.50
N ASN A 237 -15.79 20.42 9.98
CA ASN A 237 -16.29 19.34 9.13
C ASN A 237 -17.16 19.91 8.00
N CYS A 238 -16.96 19.46 6.76
CA CYS A 238 -18.00 19.58 5.73
C CYS A 238 -19.10 18.55 6.06
N PRO A 239 -20.02 18.92 6.98
CA PRO A 239 -21.31 19.44 6.54
C PRO A 239 -21.69 20.80 7.17
N GLY A 240 -22.11 21.74 6.31
CA GLY A 240 -22.95 22.88 6.69
C GLY A 240 -22.26 24.05 7.38
N PHE A 241 -21.53 24.88 6.62
CA PHE A 241 -21.40 26.31 6.94
C PHE A 241 -21.36 27.17 5.68
N VAL A 242 -21.90 28.40 5.77
CA VAL A 242 -22.29 29.24 4.64
C VAL A 242 -21.38 30.47 4.50
N GLN A 243 -20.98 30.75 3.25
CA GLN A 243 -20.30 31.95 2.74
C GLN A 243 -18.88 32.27 3.27
N ALA A 244 -17.99 32.83 2.44
CA ALA A 244 -18.26 33.68 1.29
C ALA A 244 -17.67 33.21 -0.06
N CYS A 245 -18.55 33.08 -1.07
CA CYS A 245 -18.20 33.49 -2.43
C CYS A 245 -17.99 35.01 -2.48
N ARG A 246 -17.23 35.49 -3.47
CA ARG A 246 -17.00 36.93 -3.71
C ARG A 246 -18.14 37.58 -4.49
#